data_AF-A0A4R0Z9Q7-F1
#
_entry.id   AF-A0A4R0Z9Q7-F1
#
_cell.length_a   1.000
_cell.length_b   1.000
_cell.length_c   1.000
_cell.angle_alpha   90.00
_cell.angle_beta   90.00
_cell.angle_gamma   90.00
#
_symmetry.space_group_name_H-M   'P 1'
#
loop_
_entity.id
_entity.type
_entity.pdbx_description
1 polymer ?
#
loop_
_entity_poly.entity_id
_entity_poly.type
_entity_poly.pdbx_seq_one_letter_code
_entity_poly.pdbx_strand_id
1 'polypeptide(L)'
;MFYQKIQSALISLFIIPFVLPFLFPDALELSYGPSVAIYLLYAIPIVFTYGTFMSLISEYNSQKTPFRSKRMTSLVFHLIAGWLFVIPYGLLFDLSIFETGFFNFASLLGVSSALVFYMVDQLLGHHFRTL
;
A
#
# COMPACT_ATOMS: atom_id res chain seq x y z
N MET A 1 -14.60 5.98 -10.45
CA MET A 1 -13.57 4.97 -10.10
C MET A 1 -12.15 5.52 -10.19
N PHE A 2 -11.63 5.88 -11.36
CA PHE A 2 -10.25 6.37 -11.46
C PHE A 2 -9.99 7.61 -10.59
N TYR A 3 -10.91 8.59 -10.61
CA TYR A 3 -10.85 9.77 -9.74
C TYR A 3 -10.85 9.42 -8.25
N GLN A 4 -11.70 8.48 -7.82
CA GLN A 4 -11.70 7.95 -6.45
C GLN A 4 -10.34 7.34 -6.10
N LYS A 5 -9.74 6.52 -6.98
CA LYS A 5 -8.43 5.89 -6.73
C LYS A 5 -7.31 6.92 -6.59
N ILE A 6 -7.32 7.98 -7.41
CA ILE A 6 -6.38 9.09 -7.27
C ILE A 6 -6.55 9.78 -5.91
N GLN A 7 -7.80 10.04 -5.49
CA GLN A 7 -8.05 10.61 -4.16
C GLN A 7 -7.63 9.67 -3.04
N SER A 8 -7.89 8.36 -3.16
CA SER A 8 -7.43 7.35 -2.21
C SER A 8 -5.91 7.37 -2.10
N ALA A 9 -5.20 7.47 -3.23
CA ALA A 9 -3.75 7.56 -3.25
C ALA A 9 -3.25 8.84 -2.56
N LEU A 10 -3.82 10.00 -2.89
CA LEU A 10 -3.47 11.29 -2.29
C LEU A 10 -3.69 11.31 -0.77
N ILE A 11 -4.80 10.78 -0.29
CA ILE A 11 -5.07 10.70 1.15
C ILE A 11 -4.13 9.68 1.80
N SER A 12 -3.89 8.54 1.17
CA SER A 12 -3.00 7.51 1.70
C SER A 12 -1.55 8.00 1.81
N LEU A 13 -1.09 8.84 0.87
CA LEU A 13 0.21 9.52 0.98
C LEU A 13 0.32 10.42 2.20
N PHE A 14 -0.78 10.99 2.67
CA PHE A 14 -0.75 11.81 3.86
C PHE A 14 -0.75 10.94 5.13
N ILE A 15 -1.28 9.72 5.08
CA ILE A 15 -1.41 8.85 6.26
C ILE A 15 -0.17 7.95 6.43
N ILE A 16 0.25 7.28 5.36
CA ILE A 16 1.31 6.25 5.38
C ILE A 16 2.62 6.77 5.99
N PRO A 17 3.14 7.96 5.65
CA PRO A 17 4.38 8.47 6.23
C PRO A 17 4.35 8.69 7.75
N PHE A 18 3.17 8.87 8.33
CA PHE A 18 3.01 9.03 9.78
C PHE A 18 2.77 7.70 10.48
N VAL A 19 2.09 6.76 9.82
CA VAL A 19 1.78 5.43 10.36
C VAL A 19 3.01 4.53 10.34
N LEU A 20 3.80 4.52 9.26
CA LEU A 20 4.92 3.59 9.12
C LEU A 20 6.00 3.74 10.20
N PRO A 21 6.46 4.95 10.58
CA PRO A 21 7.38 5.13 11.71
C PRO A 21 6.85 4.61 13.05
N PHE A 22 5.53 4.58 13.26
CA PHE A 22 4.97 3.99 14.47
C PHE A 22 5.00 2.46 14.44
N LEU A 23 4.78 1.86 13.28
CA LEU A 23 4.83 0.41 13.10
C LEU A 23 6.27 -0.14 13.08
N PHE A 24 7.20 0.66 12.58
CA PHE A 24 8.60 0.29 12.39
C PHE A 24 9.55 1.38 12.92
N PRO A 25 9.58 1.62 14.25
CA PRO A 25 10.31 2.75 14.84
C PRO A 25 11.82 2.70 14.59
N ASP A 26 12.40 1.50 14.55
CA ASP A 26 13.86 1.31 14.42
C ASP A 26 14.30 1.02 12.97
N ALA A 27 13.38 1.03 12.00
CA ALA A 27 13.70 0.61 10.63
C ALA A 27 14.66 1.54 9.88
N LEU A 28 14.68 2.83 10.24
CA LEU A 28 15.56 3.83 9.63
C LEU A 28 16.67 4.29 10.57
N GLU A 29 16.74 3.77 11.80
CA GLU A 29 17.67 4.24 12.85
C GLU A 29 17.62 5.76 13.09
N LEU A 30 16.45 6.36 12.87
CA LEU A 30 16.21 7.80 12.99
C LEU A 30 15.10 8.08 13.99
N SER A 31 15.14 9.27 14.60
CA SER A 31 14.02 9.76 15.40
C SER A 31 12.75 9.94 14.56
N TYR A 32 11.58 9.90 15.20
CA TYR A 32 10.27 9.85 14.54
C TYR A 32 10.08 10.94 13.46
N GLY A 33 10.41 12.20 13.76
CA GLY A 33 10.21 13.32 12.82
C GLY A 33 10.99 13.15 11.51
N PRO A 34 12.32 12.94 11.56
CA PRO A 34 13.12 12.58 10.38
C PRO A 34 12.62 11.33 9.66
N SER A 35 12.17 10.29 10.37
CA SER A 35 11.59 9.10 9.76
C SER A 35 10.35 9.43 8.94
N VAL A 36 9.43 10.25 9.46
CA VAL A 36 8.26 10.73 8.72
C VAL A 36 8.68 11.42 7.41
N ALA A 37 9.67 12.31 7.46
CA ALA A 37 10.14 13.03 6.27
C ALA A 37 10.69 12.09 5.20
N ILE A 38 11.47 11.08 5.60
CA ILE A 38 11.98 10.04 4.69
C ILE A 38 10.82 9.26 4.09
N TYR A 39 9.91 8.71 4.91
CA TYR A 39 8.77 7.99 4.37
C TYR A 39 7.89 8.86 3.48
N LEU A 40 7.81 10.17 3.68
CA LEU A 40 7.03 11.06 2.82
C LEU A 40 7.64 11.15 1.41
N LEU A 41 8.96 11.18 1.32
CA LEU A 41 9.69 11.14 0.04
C LEU A 41 9.54 9.79 -0.66
N TYR A 42 9.63 8.69 0.09
CA TYR A 42 9.55 7.34 -0.46
C TYR A 42 8.11 6.83 -0.68
N ALA A 43 7.12 7.34 0.05
CA ALA A 43 5.73 6.92 -0.08
C ALA A 43 5.11 7.38 -1.41
N ILE A 44 5.58 8.50 -1.97
CA ILE A 44 5.09 9.02 -3.26
C ILE A 44 5.21 7.96 -4.36
N PRO A 45 6.39 7.44 -4.73
CA PRO A 45 6.47 6.43 -5.77
C PRO A 45 5.71 5.15 -5.39
N ILE A 46 5.77 4.72 -4.14
CA ILE A 46 5.18 3.44 -3.70
C ILE A 46 3.64 3.46 -3.77
N VAL A 47 3.02 4.48 -3.18
CA VAL A 47 1.56 4.55 -3.06
C VAL A 47 0.94 5.02 -4.36
N PHE A 48 1.55 6.02 -5.02
CA PHE A 48 0.94 6.65 -6.18
C PHE A 48 1.02 5.78 -7.43
N THR A 49 2.20 5.23 -7.76
CA THR A 49 2.34 4.44 -9.00
C THR A 49 2.00 2.99 -8.74
N TYR A 50 2.70 2.33 -7.81
CA TYR A 50 2.51 0.91 -7.54
C TYR A 50 1.16 0.63 -6.87
N GLY A 51 0.84 1.34 -5.78
CA GLY A 51 -0.40 1.17 -5.03
C GLY A 51 -1.66 1.40 -5.88
N THR A 52 -1.74 2.54 -6.56
CA THR A 52 -2.89 2.86 -7.44
C THR A 52 -3.05 1.84 -8.56
N PHE A 53 -1.96 1.47 -9.24
CA PHE A 53 -2.01 0.51 -10.33
C PHE A 53 -2.47 -0.87 -9.86
N MET A 54 -1.89 -1.37 -8.78
CA MET A 54 -2.29 -2.65 -8.19
C MET A 54 -3.71 -2.62 -7.65
N SER A 55 -4.19 -1.48 -7.15
CA SER A 55 -5.58 -1.34 -6.73
C SER A 55 -6.56 -1.45 -7.90
N LEU A 56 -6.24 -0.88 -9.06
CA LEU A 56 -7.05 -1.03 -10.28
C LEU A 56 -7.10 -2.49 -10.73
N ILE A 57 -5.97 -3.20 -10.68
CA ILE A 57 -5.90 -4.64 -10.99
C ILE A 57 -6.71 -5.46 -10.00
N SER A 58 -6.56 -5.18 -8.70
CA SER A 58 -7.31 -5.84 -7.62
C SER A 58 -8.81 -5.69 -7.81
N GLU A 59 -9.28 -4.47 -8.13
CA GLU A 59 -10.69 -4.20 -8.40
C GLU A 59 -11.18 -5.03 -9.59
N TYR A 60 -10.45 -4.98 -10.71
CA TYR A 60 -10.78 -5.74 -11.92
C TYR A 60 -10.90 -7.24 -11.65
N ASN A 61 -9.93 -7.82 -10.93
CA ASN A 61 -9.93 -9.24 -10.58
C ASN A 61 -11.04 -9.59 -9.59
N SER A 62 -11.34 -8.70 -8.63
CA SER A 62 -12.43 -8.89 -7.66
C SER A 62 -13.81 -8.90 -8.31
N GLN A 63 -13.98 -8.21 -9.44
CA GLN A 63 -15.24 -8.20 -10.20
C GLN A 63 -15.45 -9.48 -11.01
N LYS A 64 -14.36 -10.10 -11.46
CA LYS A 64 -14.37 -11.35 -12.25
C LYS A 64 -14.44 -12.62 -11.44
N THR A 65 -14.16 -12.54 -10.14
CA THR A 65 -14.10 -13.72 -9.27
C THR A 65 -15.50 -14.11 -8.80
N PRO A 66 -15.84 -15.42 -8.78
CA PRO A 66 -17.17 -15.91 -8.37
C PRO A 66 -17.40 -15.87 -6.85
N PHE A 67 -16.47 -15.31 -6.07
CA PHE A 67 -16.55 -15.30 -4.62
C PHE A 67 -17.69 -14.41 -4.11
N ARG A 68 -18.38 -14.87 -3.06
CA ARG A 68 -19.53 -14.16 -2.47
C ARG A 68 -19.20 -12.76 -1.93
N SER A 69 -17.97 -12.52 -1.46
CA SER A 69 -17.57 -11.24 -0.87
C SER A 69 -16.52 -10.52 -1.72
N LYS A 70 -16.98 -9.64 -2.61
CA LYS A 70 -16.10 -8.79 -3.43
C LYS A 70 -15.14 -7.95 -2.60
N ARG A 71 -15.59 -7.49 -1.41
CA ARG A 71 -14.75 -6.72 -0.47
C ARG A 71 -13.59 -7.54 0.08
N MET A 72 -13.86 -8.78 0.51
CA MET A 72 -12.83 -9.69 1.00
C MET A 72 -11.84 -10.03 -0.11
N THR A 73 -12.33 -10.33 -1.31
CA THR A 73 -11.46 -10.61 -2.46
C THR A 73 -10.56 -9.42 -2.80
N SER A 74 -11.12 -8.20 -2.81
CA SER A 74 -10.34 -6.98 -3.04
C SER A 74 -9.28 -6.78 -1.95
N LEU A 75 -9.62 -7.02 -0.67
CA LEU A 75 -8.64 -6.94 0.43
C LEU A 75 -7.49 -7.93 0.21
N VAL A 76 -7.80 -9.20 -0.09
CA VAL A 76 -6.79 -10.24 -0.33
C VAL A 76 -5.87 -9.84 -1.49
N PHE A 77 -6.41 -9.32 -2.59
CA PHE A 77 -5.57 -8.84 -3.70
C PHE A 77 -4.70 -7.64 -3.32
N HIS A 78 -5.19 -6.70 -2.50
CA HIS A 78 -4.36 -5.62 -1.98
C HIS A 78 -3.24 -6.15 -1.09
N LEU A 79 -3.51 -7.14 -0.23
CA LEU A 79 -2.50 -7.76 0.63
C LEU A 79 -1.44 -8.50 -0.20
N ILE A 80 -1.85 -9.26 -1.21
CA ILE A 80 -0.91 -9.93 -2.13
C ILE A 80 -0.08 -8.91 -2.89
N ALA A 81 -0.69 -7.85 -3.43
CA ALA A 81 0.05 -6.79 -4.11
C ALA A 81 1.01 -6.06 -3.16
N GLY A 82 0.56 -5.72 -1.96
CA GLY A 82 1.40 -5.14 -0.92
C GLY A 82 2.58 -6.05 -0.57
N TRP A 83 2.36 -7.36 -0.45
CA TRP A 83 3.43 -8.31 -0.20
C TRP A 83 4.42 -8.43 -1.37
N LEU A 84 3.90 -8.45 -2.61
CA LEU A 84 4.71 -8.47 -3.83
C LEU A 84 5.49 -7.18 -4.07
N PHE A 85 5.29 -6.13 -3.27
CA PHE A 85 6.09 -4.90 -3.31
C PHE A 85 7.59 -5.15 -3.08
N VAL A 86 7.95 -6.25 -2.40
CA VAL A 86 9.34 -6.70 -2.30
C VAL A 86 10.03 -6.82 -3.66
N ILE A 87 9.30 -7.19 -4.72
CA ILE A 87 9.87 -7.39 -6.06
C ILE A 87 10.38 -6.06 -6.64
N PRO A 88 9.52 -5.03 -6.87
CA PRO A 88 10.02 -3.75 -7.37
C PRO A 88 10.98 -3.08 -6.40
N TYR A 89 10.80 -3.24 -5.08
CA TYR A 89 11.75 -2.71 -4.10
C TYR A 89 13.15 -3.32 -4.28
N GLY A 90 13.24 -4.65 -4.32
CA GLY A 90 14.52 -5.34 -4.42
C GLY A 90 15.22 -5.11 -5.75
N LEU A 91 14.45 -5.05 -6.85
CA LEU A 91 15.02 -4.82 -8.19
C LEU A 91 15.53 -3.39 -8.39
N LEU A 92 14.95 -2.39 -7.71
CA LEU A 92 15.27 -0.97 -7.92
C LEU A 92 16.16 -0.36 -6.84
N PHE A 93 16.10 -0.85 -5.60
CA PHE A 93 16.76 -0.23 -4.45
C PHE A 93 17.75 -1.15 -3.75
N ASP A 94 17.39 -2.41 -3.50
CA ASP A 94 18.21 -3.31 -2.69
C ASP A 94 17.99 -4.79 -3.01
N LEU A 95 18.86 -5.37 -3.84
CA LEU A 95 18.79 -6.79 -4.23
C LEU A 95 18.98 -7.74 -3.05
N SER A 96 19.69 -7.33 -1.98
CA SER A 96 19.95 -8.19 -0.83
C SER A 96 18.67 -8.53 -0.05
N ILE A 97 17.59 -7.75 -0.25
CA ILE A 97 16.30 -8.00 0.40
C ILE A 97 15.74 -9.39 0.08
N PHE A 98 16.07 -9.97 -1.08
CA PHE A 98 15.61 -11.31 -1.46
C PHE A 98 16.26 -12.42 -0.63
N GLU A 99 17.41 -12.16 -0.01
CA GLU A 99 18.12 -13.13 0.85
C GLU A 99 17.55 -13.14 2.27
N THR A 100 16.85 -12.08 2.67
CA THR A 100 16.28 -11.92 4.01
C THR A 100 14.96 -12.69 4.25
N GLY A 101 14.53 -13.48 3.26
CA GLY A 101 13.34 -14.32 3.33
C GLY A 101 12.04 -13.61 2.94
N PHE A 102 10.91 -14.32 3.06
CA PHE A 102 9.60 -13.88 2.55
C PHE A 102 8.91 -12.78 3.37
N PHE A 103 9.22 -12.68 4.67
CA PHE A 103 8.65 -11.70 5.61
C PHE A 103 9.65 -10.60 5.96
N ASN A 104 10.33 -10.10 4.93
CA ASN A 104 11.31 -9.03 5.09
C ASN A 104 10.65 -7.64 5.23
N PHE A 105 11.48 -6.64 5.51
CA PHE A 105 11.05 -5.27 5.72
C PHE A 105 10.21 -4.71 4.55
N ALA A 106 10.62 -4.94 3.30
CA ALA A 106 9.89 -4.44 2.13
C ALA A 106 8.50 -5.10 2.00
N SER A 107 8.41 -6.41 2.23
CA SER A 107 7.12 -7.12 2.25
C SER A 107 6.19 -6.57 3.34
N LEU A 108 6.69 -6.36 4.55
CA LEU A 108 5.91 -5.83 5.68
C LEU A 108 5.46 -4.39 5.42
N LEU A 109 6.37 -3.54 4.94
CA LEU A 109 6.08 -2.16 4.57
C LEU A 109 5.00 -2.09 3.48
N GLY A 110 5.12 -2.93 2.45
CA GLY A 110 4.16 -2.99 1.35
C GLY A 110 2.78 -3.45 1.81
N VAL A 111 2.70 -4.48 2.66
CA VAL A 111 1.44 -4.96 3.25
C VAL A 111 0.78 -3.88 4.12
N SER A 112 1.53 -3.23 5.02
CA SER A 112 1.01 -2.16 5.87
C SER A 112 0.50 -0.98 5.04
N SER A 113 1.24 -0.60 3.99
CA SER A 113 0.83 0.46 3.06
C SER A 113 -0.44 0.09 2.28
N ALA A 114 -0.53 -1.16 1.80
CA ALA A 114 -1.70 -1.65 1.08
C ALA A 114 -2.95 -1.70 1.96
N LEU A 115 -2.80 -2.02 3.25
CA LEU A 115 -3.89 -1.97 4.23
C LEU A 115 -4.42 -0.54 4.40
N VAL A 116 -3.54 0.43 4.62
CA VAL A 116 -3.94 1.84 4.73
C VAL A 116 -4.65 2.30 3.46
N PHE A 117 -4.07 2.02 2.29
CA PHE A 117 -4.68 2.36 1.01
C PHE A 117 -6.06 1.74 0.85
N TYR A 118 -6.20 0.45 1.13
CA TYR A 118 -7.47 -0.26 1.02
C TYR A 118 -8.53 0.35 1.95
N MET A 119 -8.18 0.66 3.20
CA MET A 119 -9.11 1.28 4.15
C MET A 119 -9.61 2.63 3.65
N VAL A 120 -8.70 3.50 3.20
CA VAL A 120 -9.04 4.80 2.62
C VAL A 120 -9.94 4.63 1.39
N ASP A 121 -9.59 3.68 0.51
CA ASP A 121 -10.35 3.43 -0.71
C ASP A 121 -11.76 2.89 -0.45
N GLN A 122 -11.93 2.02 0.55
CA GLN A 122 -13.26 1.54 0.94
C GLN A 122 -14.10 2.66 1.57
N LEU A 123 -13.50 3.52 2.41
CA LEU A 123 -14.19 4.66 3.02
C LEU A 123 -14.68 5.64 1.95
N LEU A 124 -13.80 6.04 1.02
CA LEU A 124 -14.18 6.91 -0.10
C LEU A 124 -15.21 6.23 -1.02
N GLY A 125 -15.02 4.94 -1.32
CA GLY A 125 -15.96 4.18 -2.14
C GLY A 125 -17.35 4.09 -1.52
N HIS A 126 -17.47 4.09 -0.19
CA HIS A 126 -18.75 4.21 0.48
C HIS A 126 -19.34 5.61 0.32
N HIS A 127 -18.55 6.66 0.58
CA HIS A 127 -18.96 8.06 0.46
C HIS A 127 -19.50 8.42 -0.94
N PHE A 128 -18.79 8.02 -2.00
CA PHE A 128 -19.21 8.26 -3.38
C PHE A 128 -20.46 7.48 -3.82
N ARG A 129 -20.82 6.40 -3.11
CA ARG A 129 -22.06 5.66 -3.39
C ARG A 129 -23.28 6.21 -2.64
N THR A 130 -23.06 7.04 -1.62
CA THR A 130 -24.11 7.65 -0.80
C THR A 130 -24.45 9.09 -1.20
N LEU A 131 -23.70 9.68 -2.13
CA LEU A 131 -23.98 10.95 -2.81
C LEU A 131 -24.71 10.68 -4.13
#